data_AF-A0AAD6E0V6-F1
#
_entry.id   AF-A0AAD6E0V6-F1
#
_cell.length_a   1.000
_cell.length_b   1.000
_cell.length_c   1.000
_cell.angle_alpha   90.00
_cell.angle_beta   90.00
_cell.angle_gamma   90.00
#
_symmetry.space_group_name_H-M   'P 1'
#
loop_
_entity.id
_entity.type
_entity.pdbx_description
1 polymer ?
#
loop_
_entity_poly.entity_id
_entity_poly.type
_entity_poly.pdbx_seq_one_letter_code
_entity_poly.pdbx_strand_id
1 'polypeptide(L)'
;MGPPKGEDELVTRTKLAPPEPARSSPIPKSKRRPGRTFKNPIRSSSSRSSRSSRSSRSRSSPYDRPINSPKPRISRPHTPRRMSILEALPVEIIEQIFLHSLNLNFPRASPFLSRALSGEHIYRALILLAFWNDALDNPRSKAIERMMVPLDYVPLKLDERARLQESVFKCRWCTVDRVREQVPTMQILSIYRRWINAGIVTEKEEQDAFEKLIARKDDSVRIFHGKGGPMKELASMPPEFFRMAPNAMKGIHEYKLHIMPMVTTELQCVDVGLTVNIPALDLCKFPSHLLRGRSNGFLPEDVDFLEMLRMTSCNWTPPKSSLSPSTLTKVDRKALNEGIQNAIRHQNLDAMLCLLKIDEFLFRYKAENQRRGVYYTIPSEHFLAVTRTGRDKPHLNLDFFEALLRASAESLPSWSSEITKWTVDNMELAKKNPNTYNQTNGKFARWLSNFLLRLPAKVEYAHEYPTGQLFCNGQLDVTDFEGGRFVDEVLDAFREPLGNWMMESSFRTEDHWLKKFGPPLPP
;
A
#
# COMPACT_ATOMS: atom_id res chain seq x y z
N MET A 1 -71.98 26.10 4.75
CA MET A 1 -71.24 26.37 3.51
C MET A 1 -70.48 25.11 3.14
N GLY A 2 -70.74 24.58 1.95
CA GLY A 2 -70.58 23.16 1.62
C GLY A 2 -69.14 22.65 1.45
N PRO A 3 -68.93 21.33 1.60
CA PRO A 3 -67.74 20.58 1.17
C PRO A 3 -67.98 19.97 -0.25
N PRO A 4 -67.27 18.92 -0.72
CA PRO A 4 -65.84 18.69 -1.01
C PRO A 4 -65.66 18.25 -2.51
N LYS A 5 -64.48 17.72 -2.90
CA LYS A 5 -64.19 16.69 -3.95
C LYS A 5 -62.66 16.68 -4.21
N GLY A 6 -61.86 15.62 -4.09
CA GLY A 6 -62.11 14.19 -4.12
C GLY A 6 -62.21 13.69 -5.56
N GLU A 7 -61.15 13.10 -6.09
CA GLU A 7 -61.20 11.89 -6.94
C GLU A 7 -59.79 11.35 -7.28
N ASP A 8 -59.68 10.04 -7.09
CA ASP A 8 -58.60 9.12 -7.43
C ASP A 8 -58.46 8.94 -8.95
N GLU A 9 -57.28 8.53 -9.44
CA GLU A 9 -57.21 7.39 -10.36
C GLU A 9 -55.79 6.79 -10.52
N LEU A 10 -55.69 5.57 -10.00
CA LEU A 10 -54.96 4.37 -10.42
C LEU A 10 -54.53 4.22 -11.91
N VAL A 11 -53.55 3.31 -12.11
CA VAL A 11 -53.25 2.51 -13.34
C VAL A 11 -52.36 3.25 -14.38
N THR A 12 -51.24 2.77 -14.94
CA THR A 12 -50.69 1.42 -15.15
C THR A 12 -49.17 1.50 -15.42
N ARG A 13 -48.46 0.47 -14.97
CA ARG A 13 -47.09 0.12 -15.33
C ARG A 13 -47.10 -0.57 -16.69
N THR A 14 -46.56 0.05 -17.73
CA THR A 14 -46.32 -0.62 -19.03
C THR A 14 -44.83 -0.85 -19.24
N LYS A 15 -44.52 -2.14 -19.34
CA LYS A 15 -43.23 -2.80 -19.47
C LYS A 15 -42.81 -2.72 -20.94
N LEU A 16 -41.84 -1.87 -21.29
CA LEU A 16 -41.24 -1.87 -22.63
C LEU A 16 -40.10 -2.89 -22.67
N ALA A 17 -40.34 -3.96 -23.43
CA ALA A 17 -39.38 -5.00 -23.76
C ALA A 17 -38.32 -4.49 -24.77
N PRO A 18 -37.10 -5.04 -24.75
CA PRO A 18 -36.08 -4.74 -25.76
C PRO A 18 -36.38 -5.46 -27.08
N PRO A 19 -36.00 -4.88 -28.24
CA PRO A 19 -36.25 -5.51 -29.53
C PRO A 19 -35.28 -6.68 -29.76
N GLU A 20 -35.84 -7.83 -30.16
CA GLU A 20 -35.10 -8.98 -30.70
C GLU A 20 -34.71 -8.79 -32.18
N PRO A 21 -33.70 -9.54 -32.68
CA PRO A 21 -32.94 -9.20 -33.88
C PRO A 21 -33.57 -9.73 -35.18
N ALA A 22 -33.48 -8.92 -36.24
CA ALA A 22 -33.85 -9.32 -37.59
C ALA A 22 -32.78 -10.20 -38.27
N ARG A 23 -33.29 -11.08 -39.14
CA ARG A 23 -32.65 -12.22 -39.79
C ARG A 23 -31.67 -11.86 -40.93
N SER A 24 -30.53 -12.55 -40.90
CA SER A 24 -29.71 -13.15 -41.99
C SER A 24 -29.81 -12.69 -43.45
N SER A 25 -28.65 -12.44 -44.08
CA SER A 25 -28.12 -13.02 -45.36
C SER A 25 -26.70 -12.44 -45.68
N PRO A 26 -25.87 -12.98 -46.61
CA PRO A 26 -24.88 -14.04 -46.38
C PRO A 26 -23.40 -13.60 -46.56
N ILE A 27 -22.52 -14.23 -45.78
CA ILE A 27 -21.05 -14.07 -45.82
C ILE A 27 -20.45 -14.90 -46.98
N PRO A 28 -19.52 -14.34 -47.79
CA PRO A 28 -18.79 -15.12 -48.79
C PRO A 28 -17.73 -16.03 -48.14
N LYS A 29 -17.79 -17.31 -48.51
CA LYS A 29 -16.98 -18.42 -47.99
C LYS A 29 -15.51 -18.31 -48.45
N SER A 30 -14.57 -18.17 -47.52
CA SER A 30 -13.15 -18.48 -47.79
C SER A 30 -12.73 -19.78 -47.10
N LYS A 31 -11.96 -20.60 -47.85
CA LYS A 31 -11.68 -22.02 -47.62
C LYS A 31 -10.78 -22.25 -46.39
N ARG A 32 -11.29 -22.97 -45.39
CA ARG A 32 -10.49 -23.56 -44.28
C ARG A 32 -9.58 -24.67 -44.81
N ARG A 33 -8.31 -24.68 -44.37
CA ARG A 33 -7.38 -25.83 -44.50
C ARG A 33 -7.52 -26.75 -43.27
N PRO A 34 -7.25 -28.07 -43.40
CA PRO A 34 -7.61 -29.08 -42.40
C PRO A 34 -6.71 -29.04 -41.15
N GLY A 35 -7.30 -29.41 -40.02
CA GLY A 35 -6.75 -29.24 -38.68
C GLY A 35 -5.52 -30.06 -38.32
N ARG A 36 -4.89 -29.67 -37.22
CA ARG A 36 -3.86 -30.44 -36.53
C ARG A 36 -4.33 -30.71 -35.10
N THR A 37 -4.33 -31.99 -34.75
CA THR A 37 -4.81 -32.60 -33.50
C THR A 37 -4.22 -32.00 -32.23
N PHE A 38 -5.11 -31.80 -31.25
CA PHE A 38 -4.80 -31.50 -29.85
C PHE A 38 -3.99 -32.64 -29.19
N LYS A 39 -2.98 -32.28 -28.39
CA LYS A 39 -2.41 -33.15 -27.35
C LYS A 39 -2.51 -32.43 -26.01
N ASN A 40 -3.35 -32.96 -25.13
CA ASN A 40 -3.26 -32.82 -23.68
C ASN A 40 -2.92 -34.22 -23.13
N PRO A 41 -2.67 -34.43 -21.82
CA PRO A 41 -1.88 -33.70 -20.82
C PRO A 41 -0.85 -34.66 -20.16
N ILE A 42 0.04 -34.19 -19.26
CA ILE A 42 0.67 -35.09 -18.27
C ILE A 42 0.41 -34.56 -16.87
N ARG A 43 -0.46 -35.29 -16.15
CA ARG A 43 -0.55 -35.35 -14.69
C ARG A 43 0.38 -36.47 -14.19
N SER A 44 1.08 -36.22 -13.08
CA SER A 44 1.40 -37.22 -12.03
C SER A 44 2.02 -36.46 -10.86
N SER A 45 1.34 -36.21 -9.73
CA SER A 45 1.07 -37.11 -8.60
C SER A 45 2.33 -37.69 -7.93
N SER A 46 2.47 -37.32 -6.65
CA SER A 46 3.27 -37.87 -5.55
C SER A 46 3.60 -39.37 -5.57
N SER A 47 4.80 -39.76 -5.11
CA SER A 47 5.03 -40.20 -3.71
C SER A 47 6.36 -40.98 -3.51
N ARG A 48 7.02 -40.64 -2.38
CA ARG A 48 7.77 -41.45 -1.40
C ARG A 48 9.07 -42.23 -1.74
N SER A 49 9.99 -42.07 -0.77
CA SER A 49 11.04 -42.97 -0.24
C SER A 49 12.24 -43.30 -1.12
N SER A 50 13.46 -43.54 -0.62
CA SER A 50 14.30 -43.06 0.50
C SER A 50 15.61 -43.87 0.43
N ARG A 51 16.71 -43.30 0.94
CA ARG A 51 17.98 -43.97 1.39
C ARG A 51 18.94 -44.50 0.31
N SER A 52 20.11 -43.86 0.18
CA SER A 52 21.44 -44.23 0.73
C SER A 52 22.11 -45.35 -0.08
N SER A 53 23.40 -45.37 -0.45
CA SER A 53 24.60 -44.64 -0.04
C SER A 53 25.78 -45.15 -0.89
N ARG A 54 26.80 -44.29 -1.05
CA ARG A 54 28.26 -44.59 -1.09
C ARG A 54 28.81 -45.68 -2.03
N SER A 55 29.84 -45.26 -2.80
CA SER A 55 31.20 -45.85 -2.86
C SER A 55 31.74 -46.05 -4.28
N SER A 56 32.62 -45.12 -4.66
CA SER A 56 33.91 -45.31 -5.34
C SER A 56 34.29 -46.68 -5.89
N ARG A 57 34.71 -46.73 -7.17
CA ARG A 57 36.10 -47.01 -7.57
C ARG A 57 36.29 -46.97 -9.09
N SER A 58 37.30 -46.23 -9.50
CA SER A 58 37.93 -46.24 -10.82
C SER A 58 38.65 -47.56 -11.07
N ARG A 59 38.58 -48.11 -12.30
CA ARG A 59 39.74 -48.70 -13.00
C ARG A 59 39.40 -49.01 -14.46
N SER A 60 40.28 -48.51 -15.31
CA SER A 60 40.43 -48.68 -16.75
C SER A 60 40.74 -50.12 -17.17
N SER A 61 40.14 -50.60 -18.27
CA SER A 61 40.84 -51.38 -19.30
C SER A 61 39.99 -51.44 -20.59
N PRO A 62 40.63 -51.52 -21.77
CA PRO A 62 40.05 -51.19 -23.07
C PRO A 62 39.52 -52.45 -23.80
N TYR A 63 38.79 -52.22 -24.89
CA TYR A 63 38.10 -53.21 -25.73
C TYR A 63 36.73 -53.65 -25.18
N ASP A 64 35.72 -52.82 -25.39
CA ASP A 64 34.58 -53.25 -26.21
C ASP A 64 33.74 -52.06 -26.64
N ARG A 65 33.72 -51.86 -27.96
CA ARG A 65 33.10 -50.73 -28.64
C ARG A 65 31.93 -51.26 -29.48
N PRO A 66 30.68 -51.10 -29.05
CA PRO A 66 29.57 -51.07 -29.97
C PRO A 66 29.39 -49.64 -30.49
N ILE A 67 29.59 -49.52 -31.79
CA ILE A 67 29.32 -48.38 -32.66
C ILE A 67 27.92 -47.84 -32.37
N ASN A 68 27.81 -46.75 -31.61
CA ASN A 68 26.64 -45.85 -31.53
C ASN A 68 26.99 -44.58 -30.73
N SER A 69 28.03 -43.86 -31.17
CA SER A 69 28.24 -42.47 -30.76
C SER A 69 27.27 -41.57 -31.54
N PRO A 70 26.43 -40.75 -30.89
CA PRO A 70 25.65 -39.73 -31.58
C PRO A 70 26.64 -38.74 -32.22
N LYS A 71 26.65 -38.69 -33.55
CA LYS A 71 27.37 -37.65 -34.31
C LYS A 71 27.03 -36.28 -33.72
N PRO A 72 28.00 -35.38 -33.50
CA PRO A 72 27.70 -34.00 -33.14
C PRO A 72 26.81 -33.43 -34.23
N ARG A 73 25.58 -33.07 -33.87
CA ARG A 73 24.69 -32.32 -34.76
C ARG A 73 25.40 -31.02 -35.06
N ILE A 74 25.98 -30.93 -36.26
CA ILE A 74 26.38 -29.69 -36.90
C ILE A 74 25.22 -28.73 -36.68
N SER A 75 25.48 -27.71 -35.86
CA SER A 75 24.55 -26.62 -35.61
C SER A 75 24.16 -26.06 -36.97
N ARG A 76 22.88 -26.19 -37.33
CA ARG A 76 22.31 -25.47 -38.47
C ARG A 76 22.71 -24.00 -38.30
N PRO A 77 23.24 -23.32 -39.32
CA PRO A 77 23.51 -21.90 -39.23
C PRO A 77 22.20 -21.22 -38.82
N HIS A 78 22.22 -20.51 -37.69
CA HIS A 78 21.11 -19.67 -37.27
C HIS A 78 20.86 -18.68 -38.41
N THR A 79 19.80 -18.87 -39.18
CA THR A 79 19.30 -17.84 -40.09
C THR A 79 19.16 -16.57 -39.25
N PRO A 80 19.78 -15.44 -39.64
CA PRO A 80 19.65 -14.20 -38.88
C PRO A 80 18.17 -13.90 -38.74
N ARG A 81 17.69 -13.81 -37.49
CA ARG A 81 16.31 -13.41 -37.23
C ARG A 81 16.15 -12.03 -37.86
N ARG A 82 15.39 -11.96 -38.96
CA ARG A 82 15.02 -10.68 -39.55
C ARG A 82 14.23 -9.94 -38.48
N MET A 83 14.79 -8.84 -38.00
CA MET A 83 14.09 -7.94 -37.09
C MET A 83 12.77 -7.53 -37.75
N SER A 84 11.71 -7.53 -36.97
CA SER A 84 10.44 -6.97 -37.42
C SER A 84 10.62 -5.48 -37.73
N ILE A 85 9.73 -4.91 -38.56
CA ILE A 85 9.76 -3.48 -38.90
C ILE A 85 9.79 -2.60 -37.64
N LEU A 86 9.04 -3.01 -36.62
CA LEU A 86 8.98 -2.33 -35.33
C LEU A 86 10.30 -2.39 -34.55
N GLU A 87 11.01 -3.52 -34.59
CA GLU A 87 12.32 -3.67 -33.95
C GLU A 87 13.43 -2.94 -34.73
N ALA A 88 13.24 -2.70 -36.03
CA ALA A 88 14.19 -1.95 -36.85
C ALA A 88 14.12 -0.43 -36.63
N LEU A 89 13.15 0.07 -35.85
CA LEU A 89 13.04 1.48 -35.51
C LEU A 89 14.18 1.92 -34.58
N PRO A 90 14.59 3.21 -34.65
CA PRO A 90 15.48 3.80 -33.64
C PRO A 90 14.89 3.67 -32.23
N VAL A 91 15.76 3.52 -31.24
CA VAL A 91 15.37 3.28 -29.83
C VAL A 91 14.50 4.43 -29.32
N GLU A 92 14.81 5.66 -29.71
CA GLU A 92 14.08 6.87 -29.33
C GLU A 92 12.62 6.82 -29.80
N ILE A 93 12.38 6.29 -31.00
CA ILE A 93 11.03 6.14 -31.55
C ILE A 93 10.29 5.02 -30.83
N ILE A 94 10.98 3.93 -30.48
CA ILE A 94 10.41 2.83 -29.69
C ILE A 94 10.00 3.33 -28.30
N GLU A 95 10.84 4.14 -27.65
CA GLU A 95 10.56 4.80 -26.38
C GLU A 95 9.34 5.73 -26.48
N GLN A 96 9.27 6.58 -27.52
CA GLN A 96 8.12 7.46 -27.75
C GLN A 96 6.81 6.69 -27.96
N ILE A 97 6.82 5.64 -28.79
CA ILE A 97 5.65 4.76 -29.00
C ILE A 97 5.19 4.16 -27.66
N PHE A 98 6.14 3.72 -26.85
CA PHE A 98 5.84 3.13 -25.54
C PHE A 98 5.26 4.16 -24.57
N LEU A 99 5.87 5.34 -24.44
CA LEU A 99 5.42 6.39 -23.51
C LEU A 99 4.06 6.99 -23.90
N HIS A 100 3.75 7.05 -25.20
CA HIS A 100 2.44 7.48 -25.68
C HIS A 100 1.36 6.41 -25.44
N SER A 101 1.68 5.13 -25.61
CA SER A 101 0.70 4.04 -25.46
C SER A 101 0.56 3.52 -24.03
N LEU A 102 1.57 3.72 -23.18
CA LEU A 102 1.71 3.19 -21.82
C LEU A 102 1.41 1.68 -21.69
N ASN A 103 1.59 0.93 -22.77
CA ASN A 103 1.23 -0.49 -22.81
C ASN A 103 2.40 -1.34 -22.29
N LEU A 104 2.33 -1.76 -21.02
CA LEU A 104 3.37 -2.58 -20.38
C LEU A 104 3.54 -3.98 -20.97
N ASN A 105 2.67 -4.41 -21.92
CA ASN A 105 2.89 -5.64 -22.69
C ASN A 105 3.85 -5.43 -23.87
N PHE A 106 4.10 -4.18 -24.29
CA PHE A 106 4.95 -3.86 -25.42
C PHE A 106 6.41 -4.33 -25.23
N PRO A 107 7.08 -4.09 -24.08
CA PRO A 107 8.39 -4.68 -23.82
C PRO A 107 8.40 -6.21 -23.81
N ARG A 108 7.24 -6.86 -23.55
CA ARG A 108 7.13 -8.33 -23.46
C ARG A 108 6.98 -8.99 -24.83
N ALA A 109 6.66 -8.23 -25.87
CA ALA A 109 6.47 -8.75 -27.22
C ALA A 109 7.78 -9.23 -27.86
N SER A 110 8.92 -8.65 -27.46
CA SER A 110 10.24 -9.04 -27.96
C SER A 110 11.36 -8.73 -26.96
N PRO A 111 12.39 -9.58 -26.84
CA PRO A 111 13.60 -9.27 -26.07
C PRO A 111 14.30 -7.98 -26.51
N PHE A 112 14.24 -7.63 -27.80
CA PHE A 112 14.84 -6.40 -28.32
C PHE A 112 14.11 -5.17 -27.76
N LEU A 113 12.78 -5.16 -27.85
CA LEU A 113 11.94 -4.09 -27.28
C LEU A 113 12.11 -3.99 -25.77
N SER A 114 12.20 -5.13 -25.08
CA SER A 114 12.51 -5.15 -23.65
C SER A 114 13.81 -4.43 -23.35
N ARG A 115 14.88 -4.70 -24.11
CA ARG A 115 16.18 -4.07 -23.88
C ARG A 115 16.16 -2.58 -24.22
N ALA A 116 15.50 -2.21 -25.32
CA ALA A 116 15.34 -0.82 -25.73
C ALA A 116 14.60 0.01 -24.66
N LEU A 117 13.59 -0.57 -24.00
CA LEU A 117 12.76 0.09 -23.01
C LEU A 117 13.23 -0.10 -21.56
N SER A 118 14.40 -0.71 -21.36
CA SER A 118 14.98 -0.97 -20.04
C SER A 118 15.83 0.17 -19.49
N GLY A 119 15.69 1.37 -20.05
CA GLY A 119 16.37 2.57 -19.58
C GLY A 119 15.83 3.10 -18.24
N GLU A 120 16.71 3.56 -17.37
CA GLU A 120 16.31 4.10 -16.05
C GLU A 120 15.47 5.38 -16.19
N HIS A 121 15.69 6.16 -17.25
CA HIS A 121 14.87 7.33 -17.55
C HIS A 121 13.41 6.97 -17.87
N ILE A 122 13.17 5.81 -18.50
CA ILE A 122 11.82 5.29 -18.77
C ILE A 122 11.15 4.82 -17.47
N TYR A 123 11.87 4.06 -16.64
CA TYR A 123 11.32 3.61 -15.35
C TYR A 123 10.99 4.77 -14.43
N ARG A 124 11.88 5.76 -14.33
CA ARG A 124 11.63 7.01 -13.62
C ARG A 124 10.36 7.70 -14.11
N ALA A 125 10.23 7.94 -15.42
CA ALA A 125 9.06 8.62 -15.98
C ALA A 125 7.75 7.87 -15.70
N LEU A 126 7.76 6.53 -15.83
CA LEU A 126 6.59 5.70 -15.49
C LEU A 126 6.23 5.76 -14.01
N ILE A 127 7.20 5.73 -13.11
CA ILE A 127 6.97 5.82 -11.66
C ILE A 127 6.38 7.18 -11.32
N LEU A 128 6.99 8.28 -11.80
CA LEU A 128 6.47 9.62 -11.57
C LEU A 128 5.04 9.77 -12.09
N LEU A 129 4.76 9.31 -13.32
CA LEU A 129 3.42 9.36 -13.90
C LEU A 129 2.40 8.51 -13.13
N ALA A 130 2.82 7.34 -12.63
CA ALA A 130 1.93 6.44 -11.90
C ALA A 130 1.62 6.94 -10.49
N PHE A 131 2.56 7.57 -9.81
CA PHE A 131 2.49 7.80 -8.36
C PHE A 131 2.41 9.27 -7.94
N TRP A 132 2.61 10.22 -8.85
CA TRP A 132 2.34 11.63 -8.57
C TRP A 132 0.89 11.98 -8.92
N ASN A 133 0.28 12.90 -8.15
CA ASN A 133 -1.08 13.40 -8.38
C ASN A 133 -1.07 14.83 -8.88
N ASP A 134 -1.69 15.03 -10.03
CA ASP A 134 -1.84 16.35 -10.62
C ASP A 134 -3.22 16.45 -11.26
N ALA A 135 -3.82 17.63 -11.15
CA ALA A 135 -5.17 17.86 -11.63
C ALA A 135 -5.16 18.25 -13.12
N LEU A 136 -6.15 17.77 -13.87
CA LEU A 136 -6.25 18.01 -15.33
C LEU A 136 -6.46 19.48 -15.70
N ASP A 137 -7.03 20.27 -14.78
CA ASP A 137 -7.28 21.70 -14.94
C ASP A 137 -6.03 22.54 -14.62
N ASN A 138 -4.95 21.93 -14.16
CA ASN A 138 -3.74 22.67 -13.87
C ASN A 138 -3.05 23.14 -15.16
N PRO A 139 -2.57 24.40 -15.19
CA PRO A 139 -1.86 24.92 -16.35
C PRO A 139 -0.56 24.15 -16.57
N ARG A 140 -0.10 24.12 -17.83
CA ARG A 140 1.21 23.59 -18.18
C ARG A 140 2.32 24.35 -17.45
N SER A 141 3.32 23.61 -16.99
CA SER A 141 4.47 24.17 -16.27
C SER A 141 5.75 23.61 -16.88
N LYS A 142 6.60 24.50 -17.42
CA LYS A 142 7.86 24.12 -18.06
C LYS A 142 8.80 23.39 -17.08
N ALA A 143 8.77 23.73 -15.79
CA ALA A 143 9.57 23.06 -14.77
C ALA A 143 9.14 21.60 -14.60
N ILE A 144 7.82 21.38 -14.48
CA ILE A 144 7.23 20.03 -14.36
C ILE A 144 7.49 19.21 -15.63
N GLU A 145 7.26 19.78 -16.82
CA GLU A 145 7.53 19.11 -18.10
C GLU A 145 8.99 18.65 -18.21
N ARG A 146 9.95 19.48 -17.79
CA ARG A 146 11.38 19.12 -17.76
C ARG A 146 11.68 17.95 -16.81
N MET A 147 11.05 17.92 -15.63
CA MET A 147 11.26 16.83 -14.66
C MET A 147 10.69 15.49 -15.15
N MET A 148 9.65 15.54 -15.99
CA MET A 148 8.95 14.36 -16.53
C MET A 148 9.57 13.78 -17.82
N VAL A 149 10.59 14.44 -18.40
CA VAL A 149 11.31 13.94 -19.59
C VAL A 149 11.78 12.49 -19.40
N PRO A 150 11.59 11.59 -20.39
CA PRO A 150 11.21 11.83 -21.78
C PRO A 150 9.69 11.92 -22.08
N LEU A 151 8.84 11.89 -21.06
CA LEU A 151 7.39 11.91 -21.25
C LEU A 151 6.91 13.30 -21.71
N ASP A 152 6.10 13.36 -22.77
CA ASP A 152 5.23 14.53 -23.00
C ASP A 152 4.09 14.49 -21.99
N TYR A 153 4.25 15.23 -20.91
CA TYR A 153 3.48 15.04 -19.70
C TYR A 153 2.02 15.48 -19.86
N VAL A 154 1.12 14.53 -19.59
CA VAL A 154 -0.32 14.76 -19.46
C VAL A 154 -0.80 14.11 -18.15
N PRO A 155 -1.46 14.86 -17.25
CA PRO A 155 -2.00 14.28 -16.02
C PRO A 155 -3.01 13.15 -16.32
N LEU A 156 -2.99 12.10 -15.50
CA LEU A 156 -3.91 10.96 -15.65
C LEU A 156 -5.16 11.15 -14.78
N LYS A 157 -6.30 10.63 -15.27
CA LYS A 157 -7.50 10.49 -14.41
C LYS A 157 -7.25 9.45 -13.32
N LEU A 158 -8.01 9.54 -12.23
CA LEU A 158 -7.91 8.62 -11.09
C LEU A 158 -7.95 7.14 -11.50
N ASP A 159 -8.90 6.76 -12.38
CA ASP A 159 -9.03 5.38 -12.85
C ASP A 159 -7.88 4.92 -13.75
N GLU A 160 -7.34 5.82 -14.57
CA GLU A 160 -6.20 5.54 -15.45
C GLU A 160 -4.94 5.33 -14.62
N ARG A 161 -4.72 6.21 -13.65
CA ARG A 161 -3.62 6.10 -12.70
C ARG A 161 -3.71 4.82 -11.87
N ALA A 162 -4.88 4.48 -11.36
CA ALA A 162 -5.09 3.24 -10.60
C ALA A 162 -4.73 1.98 -11.44
N ARG A 163 -5.14 1.95 -12.72
CA ARG A 163 -4.77 0.87 -13.66
C ARG A 163 -3.27 0.84 -13.95
N LEU A 164 -2.63 2.00 -14.10
CA LEU A 164 -1.20 2.11 -14.34
C LEU A 164 -0.41 1.62 -13.13
N GLN A 165 -0.73 2.10 -11.92
CA GLN A 165 -0.10 1.63 -10.68
C GLN A 165 -0.21 0.11 -10.52
N GLU A 166 -1.40 -0.46 -10.70
CA GLU A 166 -1.59 -1.92 -10.62
C GLU A 166 -0.69 -2.66 -11.62
N SER A 167 -0.55 -2.14 -12.83
CA SER A 167 0.27 -2.74 -13.88
C SER A 167 1.77 -2.60 -13.61
N VAL A 168 2.19 -1.43 -13.09
CA VAL A 168 3.57 -1.12 -12.70
C VAL A 168 4.02 -2.01 -11.54
N PHE A 169 3.21 -2.16 -10.49
CA PHE A 169 3.54 -3.03 -9.35
C PHE A 169 3.69 -4.51 -9.74
N LYS A 170 3.03 -4.98 -10.81
CA LYS A 170 3.19 -6.35 -11.32
C LYS A 170 4.48 -6.55 -12.13
N CYS A 171 5.22 -5.48 -12.42
CA CYS A 171 6.42 -5.56 -13.23
C CYS A 171 7.65 -5.84 -12.36
N ARG A 172 8.48 -6.79 -12.79
CA ARG A 172 9.72 -7.17 -12.07
C ARG A 172 10.73 -6.03 -11.92
N TRP A 173 10.67 -5.03 -12.81
CA TRP A 173 11.55 -3.87 -12.74
C TRP A 173 11.10 -2.86 -11.69
N CYS A 174 9.85 -2.91 -11.22
CA CYS A 174 9.35 -2.03 -10.17
C CYS A 174 9.83 -2.55 -8.81
N THR A 175 11.00 -2.08 -8.39
CA THR A 175 11.60 -2.42 -7.09
C THR A 175 11.33 -1.32 -6.07
N VAL A 176 11.49 -1.65 -4.79
CA VAL A 176 11.34 -0.70 -3.67
C VAL A 176 12.26 0.49 -3.87
N ASP A 177 13.54 0.22 -4.18
CA ASP A 177 14.55 1.26 -4.37
C ASP A 177 14.15 2.23 -5.47
N ARG A 178 13.72 1.73 -6.64
CA ARG A 178 13.29 2.60 -7.74
C ARG A 178 12.12 3.50 -7.37
N VAL A 179 11.11 2.96 -6.68
CA VAL A 179 9.98 3.79 -6.22
C VAL A 179 10.46 4.79 -5.18
N ARG A 180 11.24 4.36 -4.20
CA ARG A 180 11.80 5.19 -3.11
C ARG A 180 12.62 6.35 -3.65
N GLU A 181 13.47 6.11 -4.63
CA GLU A 181 14.34 7.12 -5.25
C GLU A 181 13.56 8.23 -5.93
N GLN A 182 12.32 7.97 -6.37
CA GLN A 182 11.46 8.97 -7.00
C GLN A 182 10.57 9.74 -6.02
N VAL A 183 10.42 9.29 -4.77
CA VAL A 183 9.59 9.96 -3.75
C VAL A 183 9.97 11.44 -3.55
N PRO A 184 11.26 11.81 -3.40
CA PRO A 184 11.64 13.22 -3.30
C PRO A 184 11.19 14.04 -4.50
N THR A 185 11.34 13.49 -5.71
CA THR A 185 10.95 14.16 -6.95
C THR A 185 9.44 14.39 -7.01
N MET A 186 8.63 13.42 -6.59
CA MET A 186 7.17 13.56 -6.50
C MET A 186 6.75 14.62 -5.49
N GLN A 187 7.42 14.67 -4.34
CA GLN A 187 7.18 15.70 -3.32
C GLN A 187 7.57 17.10 -3.84
N ILE A 188 8.69 17.22 -4.54
CA ILE A 188 9.12 18.48 -5.18
C ILE A 188 8.14 18.90 -6.27
N LEU A 189 7.67 17.98 -7.11
CA LEU A 189 6.63 18.26 -8.12
C LEU A 189 5.36 18.83 -7.47
N SER A 190 4.95 18.28 -6.33
CA SER A 190 3.84 18.79 -5.52
C SER A 190 4.11 20.21 -4.99
N ILE A 191 5.33 20.50 -4.52
CA ILE A 191 5.72 21.85 -4.09
C ILE A 191 5.70 22.83 -5.26
N TYR A 192 6.26 22.46 -6.42
CA TYR A 192 6.17 23.28 -7.62
C TYR A 192 4.71 23.57 -7.97
N ARG A 193 3.82 22.59 -7.87
CA ARG A 193 2.42 22.78 -8.23
C ARG A 193 1.65 23.65 -7.25
N ARG A 194 1.86 23.47 -5.94
CA ARG A 194 1.02 24.06 -4.88
C ARG A 194 1.61 25.34 -4.28
N TRP A 195 2.90 25.57 -4.42
CA TRP A 195 3.59 26.75 -3.90
C TRP A 195 4.06 27.67 -5.03
N ILE A 196 5.01 27.20 -5.85
CA ILE A 196 5.68 28.02 -6.85
C ILE A 196 4.74 28.42 -7.99
N ASN A 197 4.09 27.45 -8.65
CA ASN A 197 3.14 27.70 -9.74
C ASN A 197 1.84 28.34 -9.25
N ALA A 198 1.56 28.30 -7.94
CA ALA A 198 0.45 29.03 -7.33
C ALA A 198 0.76 30.51 -7.10
N GLY A 199 2.02 30.94 -7.33
CA GLY A 199 2.45 32.33 -7.16
C GLY A 199 2.68 32.70 -5.69
N ILE A 200 2.87 31.72 -4.80
CA ILE A 200 3.27 31.97 -3.42
C ILE A 200 4.75 32.31 -3.42
N VAL A 201 5.07 33.52 -2.95
CA VAL A 201 6.43 34.03 -2.87
C VAL A 201 6.96 33.74 -1.46
N THR A 202 8.04 32.97 -1.38
CA THR A 202 8.74 32.68 -0.13
C THR A 202 9.38 33.96 0.44
N GLU A 203 9.46 34.06 1.76
CA GLU A 203 10.13 35.17 2.44
C GLU A 203 11.62 35.26 2.05
N LYS A 204 12.15 36.48 2.00
CA LYS A 204 13.47 36.76 1.43
C LYS A 204 14.59 36.11 2.25
N GLU A 205 14.42 36.08 3.57
CA GLU A 205 15.34 35.49 4.54
C GLU A 205 15.44 33.96 4.37
N GLU A 206 14.36 33.33 3.91
CA GLU A 206 14.24 31.87 3.79
C GLU A 206 14.49 31.36 2.37
N GLN A 207 14.55 32.26 1.37
CA GLN A 207 14.67 31.92 -0.05
C GLN A 207 15.88 31.03 -0.38
N ASP A 208 17.06 31.34 0.16
CA ASP A 208 18.28 30.53 -0.07
C ASP A 208 18.15 29.12 0.54
N ALA A 209 17.57 29.02 1.73
CA ALA A 209 17.31 27.72 2.36
C ALA A 209 16.27 26.92 1.56
N PHE A 210 15.23 27.58 1.04
CA PHE A 210 14.21 26.96 0.20
C PHE A 210 14.82 26.42 -1.10
N GLU A 211 15.64 27.20 -1.79
CA GLU A 211 16.34 26.77 -3.00
C GLU A 211 17.28 25.59 -2.74
N LYS A 212 18.01 25.60 -1.62
CA LYS A 212 18.86 24.46 -1.21
C LYS A 212 18.04 23.20 -0.93
N LEU A 213 16.86 23.33 -0.33
CA LEU A 213 15.97 22.21 -0.07
C LEU A 213 15.39 21.62 -1.36
N ILE A 214 14.89 22.46 -2.27
CA ILE A 214 14.39 22.00 -3.57
C ILE A 214 15.51 21.37 -4.41
N ALA A 215 16.73 21.91 -4.34
CA ALA A 215 17.91 21.33 -4.98
C ALA A 215 18.43 20.07 -4.26
N ARG A 216 17.78 19.65 -3.16
CA ARG A 216 18.15 18.49 -2.31
C ARG A 216 19.60 18.55 -1.85
N LYS A 217 20.07 19.76 -1.50
CA LYS A 217 21.42 20.01 -0.98
C LYS A 217 21.46 20.11 0.53
N ASP A 218 20.36 20.55 1.14
CA ASP A 218 20.21 20.77 2.58
C ASP A 218 18.73 20.59 2.96
N ASP A 219 18.45 19.95 4.09
CA ASP A 219 17.10 19.77 4.64
C ASP A 219 16.99 20.16 6.12
N SER A 220 17.95 20.96 6.60
CA SER A 220 17.97 21.52 7.95
C SER A 220 16.80 22.46 8.23
N VAL A 221 16.39 23.24 7.23
CA VAL A 221 15.20 24.10 7.27
C VAL A 221 14.06 23.39 6.53
N ARG A 222 12.93 23.18 7.22
CA ARG A 222 11.78 22.40 6.71
C ARG A 222 10.46 23.16 6.73
N ILE A 223 10.47 24.37 7.28
CA ILE A 223 9.32 25.24 7.40
C ILE A 223 9.65 26.52 6.62
N PHE A 224 8.74 26.92 5.74
CA PHE A 224 8.87 28.12 4.94
C PHE A 224 7.60 28.95 5.00
N HIS A 225 7.76 30.26 5.01
CA HIS A 225 6.69 31.24 5.04
C HIS A 225 6.61 31.93 3.68
N GLY A 226 5.40 32.30 3.28
CA GLY A 226 5.21 32.97 2.01
C GLY A 226 3.86 33.65 1.89
N LYS A 227 3.75 34.52 0.87
CA LYS A 227 2.53 35.28 0.58
C LYS A 227 2.10 35.03 -0.85
N GLY A 228 0.81 34.80 -1.06
CA GLY A 228 0.25 34.50 -2.38
C GLY A 228 -1.25 34.69 -2.46
N GLY A 229 -1.82 34.49 -3.65
CA GLY A 229 -3.27 34.49 -3.84
C GLY A 229 -3.94 33.28 -3.17
N PRO A 230 -5.29 33.21 -3.17
CA PRO A 230 -6.04 32.14 -2.52
C PRO A 230 -5.71 30.77 -3.12
N MET A 231 -5.57 29.77 -2.24
CA MET A 231 -5.30 28.39 -2.65
C MET A 231 -6.50 27.78 -3.40
N LYS A 232 -6.21 26.92 -4.39
CA LYS A 232 -7.26 26.31 -5.22
C LYS A 232 -8.23 25.45 -4.42
N GLU A 233 -7.76 24.81 -3.36
CA GLU A 233 -8.53 23.92 -2.49
C GLU A 233 -9.69 24.64 -1.81
N LEU A 234 -9.57 25.96 -1.59
CA LEU A 234 -10.67 26.76 -1.05
C LEU A 234 -11.92 26.67 -1.92
N ALA A 235 -11.78 26.57 -3.24
CA ALA A 235 -12.92 26.44 -4.14
C ALA A 235 -13.76 25.16 -3.90
N SER A 236 -13.19 24.15 -3.23
CA SER A 236 -13.89 22.91 -2.86
C SER A 236 -14.52 22.94 -1.47
N MET A 237 -14.33 24.03 -0.71
CA MET A 237 -14.87 24.15 0.64
C MET A 237 -16.38 24.38 0.64
N PRO A 238 -17.10 23.86 1.65
CA PRO A 238 -18.55 24.00 1.71
C PRO A 238 -18.96 25.46 2.00
N PRO A 239 -20.17 25.89 1.58
CA PRO A 239 -20.60 27.29 1.72
C PRO A 239 -20.55 27.85 3.14
N GLU A 240 -20.73 27.01 4.16
CA GLU A 240 -20.65 27.37 5.58
C GLU A 240 -19.28 27.91 5.96
N PHE A 241 -18.21 27.36 5.36
CA PHE A 241 -16.84 27.81 5.60
C PHE A 241 -16.65 29.29 5.25
N PHE A 242 -17.20 29.71 4.11
CA PHE A 242 -17.12 31.11 3.66
C PHE A 242 -17.95 32.08 4.50
N ARG A 243 -18.90 31.59 5.32
CA ARG A 243 -19.56 32.44 6.32
C ARG A 243 -18.62 32.80 7.45
N MET A 244 -17.73 31.87 7.84
CA MET A 244 -16.73 32.09 8.88
C MET A 244 -15.50 32.83 8.34
N ALA A 245 -15.16 32.64 7.07
CA ALA A 245 -14.04 33.30 6.40
C ALA A 245 -14.47 33.98 5.08
N PRO A 246 -15.18 35.11 5.14
CA PRO A 246 -15.77 35.76 3.96
C PRO A 246 -14.73 36.29 2.95
N ASN A 247 -13.50 36.52 3.41
CA ASN A 247 -12.41 37.02 2.58
C ASN A 247 -11.48 35.89 2.06
N ALA A 248 -11.80 34.62 2.30
CA ALA A 248 -10.90 33.51 1.94
C ALA A 248 -10.60 33.40 0.44
N MET A 249 -11.49 33.89 -0.44
CA MET A 249 -11.29 33.83 -1.90
C MET A 249 -10.68 35.12 -2.49
N LYS A 250 -10.23 36.07 -1.67
CA LYS A 250 -9.82 37.40 -2.12
C LYS A 250 -8.55 37.87 -1.44
N GLY A 251 -7.70 38.54 -2.21
CA GLY A 251 -6.52 39.21 -1.68
C GLY A 251 -5.31 38.29 -1.60
N ILE A 252 -4.34 38.73 -0.80
CA ILE A 252 -3.10 38.01 -0.53
C ILE A 252 -3.24 37.37 0.84
N HIS A 253 -2.85 36.12 0.94
CA HIS A 253 -2.86 35.35 2.18
C HIS A 253 -1.45 34.98 2.63
N GLU A 254 -1.30 34.83 3.94
CA GLU A 254 -0.11 34.27 4.56
C GLU A 254 -0.19 32.74 4.58
N TYR A 255 0.90 32.12 4.13
CA TYR A 255 1.04 30.68 4.01
C TYR A 255 2.26 30.17 4.78
N LYS A 256 2.11 28.96 5.32
CA LYS A 256 3.19 28.18 5.92
C LYS A 256 3.29 26.83 5.22
N LEU A 257 4.46 26.52 4.68
CA LEU A 257 4.80 25.25 4.05
C LEU A 257 5.67 24.45 5.01
N HIS A 258 5.18 23.31 5.48
CA HIS A 258 5.95 22.39 6.29
C HIS A 258 6.24 21.12 5.48
N ILE A 259 7.51 20.85 5.22
CA ILE A 259 7.96 19.73 4.41
C ILE A 259 8.51 18.67 5.36
N MET A 260 7.85 17.51 5.41
CA MET A 260 8.38 16.31 6.03
C MET A 260 8.99 15.43 4.93
N PRO A 261 10.32 15.44 4.75
CA PRO A 261 10.96 14.75 3.66
C PRO A 261 10.57 13.27 3.60
N MET A 262 10.27 12.78 2.39
CA MET A 262 9.85 11.39 2.15
C MET A 262 8.51 10.98 2.77
N VAL A 263 7.74 11.90 3.37
CA VAL A 263 6.47 11.56 4.05
C VAL A 263 5.32 12.37 3.49
N THR A 264 5.32 13.68 3.74
CA THR A 264 4.20 14.57 3.39
C THR A 264 4.66 16.02 3.31
N THR A 265 3.91 16.82 2.57
CA THR A 265 4.03 18.27 2.56
C THR A 265 2.73 18.87 3.08
N GLU A 266 2.80 19.64 4.15
CA GLU A 266 1.66 20.34 4.74
C GLU A 266 1.67 21.80 4.27
N LEU A 267 0.56 22.25 3.72
CA LEU A 267 0.35 23.62 3.30
C LEU A 267 -0.75 24.23 4.16
N GLN A 268 -0.40 25.21 4.97
CA GLN A 268 -1.32 25.93 5.84
C GLN A 268 -1.55 27.35 5.32
N CYS A 269 -2.81 27.74 5.17
CA CYS A 269 -3.24 29.12 5.01
C CYS A 269 -3.52 29.70 6.40
N VAL A 270 -2.67 30.61 6.87
CA VAL A 270 -2.70 31.12 8.25
C VAL A 270 -3.95 31.94 8.49
N ASP A 271 -4.28 32.84 7.56
CA ASP A 271 -5.43 33.76 7.70
C ASP A 271 -6.77 33.04 7.79
N VAL A 272 -6.88 31.89 7.14
CA VAL A 272 -8.12 31.12 7.02
C VAL A 272 -8.13 29.92 7.98
N GLY A 273 -6.98 29.56 8.57
CA GLY A 273 -6.84 28.38 9.43
C GLY A 273 -7.04 27.05 8.69
N LEU A 274 -6.88 27.03 7.36
CA LEU A 274 -7.02 25.82 6.54
C LEU A 274 -5.66 25.17 6.34
N THR A 275 -5.55 23.87 6.62
CA THR A 275 -4.35 23.09 6.34
C THR A 275 -4.64 21.93 5.41
N VAL A 276 -3.80 21.74 4.39
CA VAL A 276 -3.89 20.69 3.39
C VAL A 276 -2.64 19.84 3.44
N ASN A 277 -2.82 18.52 3.57
CA ASN A 277 -1.74 17.56 3.54
C ASN A 277 -1.60 16.93 2.17
N ILE A 278 -0.39 16.97 1.62
CA ILE A 278 -0.07 16.44 0.31
C ILE A 278 0.88 15.25 0.49
N PRO A 279 0.47 14.02 0.14
CA PRO A 279 1.32 12.86 0.29
C PRO A 279 2.57 12.98 -0.60
N ALA A 280 3.71 12.47 -0.13
CA ALA A 280 4.91 12.39 -0.95
C ALA A 280 4.76 11.41 -2.13
N LEU A 281 3.88 10.40 -1.97
CA LEU A 281 3.50 9.43 -2.99
C LEU A 281 1.98 9.20 -2.93
N ASP A 282 1.28 9.38 -4.05
CA ASP A 282 -0.16 9.15 -4.11
C ASP A 282 -0.46 7.70 -4.50
N LEU A 283 -0.88 6.90 -3.53
CA LEU A 283 -1.21 5.48 -3.72
C LEU A 283 -2.72 5.31 -3.93
N CYS A 284 -3.12 4.75 -5.07
CA CYS A 284 -4.53 4.48 -5.34
C CYS A 284 -5.01 3.21 -4.62
N LYS A 285 -4.17 2.16 -4.60
CA LYS A 285 -4.50 0.87 -4.00
C LYS A 285 -3.25 0.11 -3.60
N PHE A 286 -3.25 -0.48 -2.40
CA PHE A 286 -2.22 -1.45 -2.03
C PHE A 286 -2.29 -2.69 -2.94
N PRO A 287 -1.17 -3.12 -3.56
CA PRO A 287 -1.17 -4.28 -4.44
C PRO A 287 -1.44 -5.57 -3.67
N SER A 288 -2.47 -6.32 -4.08
CA SER A 288 -2.86 -7.56 -3.39
C SER A 288 -1.75 -8.61 -3.28
N HIS A 289 -0.77 -8.62 -4.20
CA HIS A 289 0.36 -9.55 -4.14
C HIS A 289 1.43 -9.12 -3.11
N LEU A 290 1.60 -7.81 -2.87
CA LEU A 290 2.47 -7.32 -1.80
C LEU A 290 1.82 -7.57 -0.44
N LEU A 291 0.50 -7.35 -0.32
CA LEU A 291 -0.25 -7.62 0.91
C LEU A 291 -0.20 -9.09 1.33
N ARG A 292 -0.28 -10.04 0.38
CA ARG A 292 -0.21 -11.47 0.68
C ARG A 292 1.19 -11.94 1.07
N GLY A 293 2.22 -11.24 0.65
CA GLY A 293 3.60 -11.74 0.69
C GLY A 293 3.85 -12.90 -0.27
N ARG A 294 5.05 -13.48 -0.17
CA ARG A 294 5.49 -14.61 -1.00
C ARG A 294 5.04 -15.93 -0.37
N SER A 295 5.22 -17.03 -1.09
CA SER A 295 4.88 -18.37 -0.59
C SER A 295 5.64 -18.76 0.69
N ASN A 296 6.84 -18.20 0.85
CA ASN A 296 7.73 -18.39 2.00
C ASN A 296 7.66 -17.24 3.03
N GLY A 297 6.59 -16.44 3.02
CA GLY A 297 6.39 -15.30 3.92
C GLY A 297 6.84 -13.98 3.32
N PHE A 298 7.31 -13.07 4.16
CA PHE A 298 7.75 -11.73 3.79
C PHE A 298 9.26 -11.62 4.01
N LEU A 299 9.97 -11.13 3.00
CA LEU A 299 11.36 -10.69 3.19
C LEU A 299 11.38 -9.31 3.86
N PRO A 300 12.49 -8.91 4.51
CA PRO A 300 12.64 -7.56 5.05
C PRO A 300 12.34 -6.47 4.02
N GLU A 301 12.80 -6.65 2.77
CA GLU A 301 12.52 -5.74 1.65
C GLU A 301 11.01 -5.60 1.35
N ASP A 302 10.23 -6.68 1.51
CA ASP A 302 8.78 -6.64 1.27
C ASP A 302 8.10 -5.80 2.38
N VAL A 303 8.55 -5.92 3.62
CA VAL A 303 8.05 -5.15 4.77
C VAL A 303 8.44 -3.68 4.65
N ASP A 304 9.70 -3.40 4.32
CA ASP A 304 10.20 -2.04 4.08
C ASP A 304 9.41 -1.36 2.97
N PHE A 305 9.02 -2.12 1.93
CA PHE A 305 8.19 -1.57 0.86
C PHE A 305 6.79 -1.21 1.34
N LEU A 306 6.15 -2.10 2.10
CA LEU A 306 4.81 -1.86 2.63
C LEU A 306 4.80 -0.66 3.59
N GLU A 307 5.80 -0.57 4.48
CA GLU A 307 5.95 0.57 5.39
C GLU A 307 6.26 1.87 4.67
N MET A 308 7.17 1.85 3.68
CA MET A 308 7.42 3.02 2.84
C MET A 308 6.14 3.47 2.15
N LEU A 309 5.39 2.56 1.52
CA LEU A 309 4.12 2.89 0.86
C LEU A 309 3.13 3.49 1.85
N ARG A 310 2.98 2.90 3.04
CA ARG A 310 2.09 3.39 4.10
C ARG A 310 2.45 4.83 4.52
N MET A 311 3.72 5.08 4.80
CA MET A 311 4.20 6.38 5.27
C MET A 311 4.12 7.46 4.20
N THR A 312 4.60 7.17 2.99
CA THR A 312 4.66 8.13 1.87
C THR A 312 3.28 8.50 1.31
N SER A 313 2.27 7.65 1.52
CA SER A 313 0.88 7.87 1.09
C SER A 313 -0.07 8.33 2.19
N CYS A 314 0.48 8.83 3.30
CA CYS A 314 -0.26 9.37 4.45
C CYS A 314 -1.24 8.38 5.11
N ASN A 315 -0.95 7.08 5.07
CA ASN A 315 -1.72 6.06 5.79
C ASN A 315 -1.26 5.93 7.26
N TRP A 316 -1.17 7.07 7.98
CA TRP A 316 -0.62 7.14 9.34
C TRP A 316 -1.16 8.29 10.22
N THR A 317 -2.02 9.17 9.70
CA THR A 317 -2.44 10.43 10.34
C THR A 317 -2.96 10.25 11.78
N PRO A 318 -2.58 11.12 12.74
CA PRO A 318 -3.11 11.06 14.10
C PRO A 318 -4.60 11.46 14.19
N PRO A 319 -5.41 10.81 15.03
CA PRO A 319 -6.87 11.01 15.12
C PRO A 319 -7.32 12.37 15.65
N LYS A 320 -6.43 13.18 16.24
CA LYS A 320 -6.74 14.54 16.74
C LYS A 320 -6.31 15.64 15.77
N SER A 321 -5.87 15.27 14.58
CA SER A 321 -5.48 16.26 13.59
C SER A 321 -6.72 16.91 12.98
N SER A 322 -6.74 18.25 12.90
CA SER A 322 -7.73 18.99 12.08
C SER A 322 -7.56 18.73 10.57
N LEU A 323 -6.55 17.93 10.21
CA LEU A 323 -6.22 17.53 8.86
C LEU A 323 -7.16 16.40 8.44
N SER A 324 -8.09 16.69 7.53
CA SER A 324 -8.78 15.67 6.75
C SER A 324 -7.72 14.77 6.10
N PRO A 325 -7.69 13.44 6.35
CA PRO A 325 -6.69 12.60 5.75
C PRO A 325 -6.83 12.64 4.23
N SER A 326 -5.73 12.91 3.53
CA SER A 326 -5.71 13.21 2.09
C SER A 326 -5.61 11.98 1.20
N THR A 327 -5.75 10.77 1.76
CA THR A 327 -5.46 9.53 1.04
C THR A 327 -6.72 8.90 0.45
N LEU A 328 -6.70 8.66 -0.86
CA LEU A 328 -7.74 7.89 -1.57
C LEU A 328 -7.42 6.39 -1.63
N THR A 329 -6.45 5.95 -0.83
CA THR A 329 -5.90 4.60 -0.87
C THR A 329 -6.98 3.55 -0.60
N LYS A 330 -7.03 2.53 -1.45
CA LYS A 330 -7.87 1.34 -1.26
C LYS A 330 -7.02 0.13 -0.85
N VAL A 331 -7.66 -0.81 -0.15
CA VAL A 331 -7.03 -2.09 0.22
C VAL A 331 -7.98 -3.23 -0.11
N ASP A 332 -7.40 -4.33 -0.58
CA ASP A 332 -8.10 -5.62 -0.70
C ASP A 332 -7.98 -6.33 0.65
N ARG A 333 -9.00 -6.17 1.48
CA ARG A 333 -9.01 -6.69 2.86
C ARG A 333 -8.89 -8.21 2.92
N LYS A 334 -9.33 -8.93 1.89
CA LYS A 334 -9.14 -10.39 1.81
C LYS A 334 -7.66 -10.73 1.65
N ALA A 335 -6.99 -10.09 0.68
CA ALA A 335 -5.56 -10.27 0.45
C ALA A 335 -4.72 -9.86 1.66
N LEU A 336 -5.11 -8.80 2.36
CA LEU A 336 -4.47 -8.35 3.60
C LEU A 336 -4.58 -9.40 4.70
N ASN A 337 -5.76 -9.95 4.95
CA ASN A 337 -5.96 -10.98 5.98
C ASN A 337 -5.23 -12.28 5.65
N GLU A 338 -5.20 -12.69 4.37
CA GLU A 338 -4.34 -13.78 3.90
C GLU A 338 -2.85 -13.49 4.19
N GLY A 339 -2.44 -12.22 4.04
CA GLY A 339 -1.12 -11.72 4.41
C GLY A 339 -0.81 -11.81 5.90
N ILE A 340 -1.74 -11.41 6.77
CA ILE A 340 -1.60 -11.53 8.23
C ILE A 340 -1.39 -12.99 8.63
N GLN A 341 -2.21 -13.90 8.11
CA GLN A 341 -2.02 -15.34 8.34
C GLN A 341 -0.66 -15.84 7.84
N ASN A 342 -0.22 -15.34 6.68
CA ASN A 342 1.08 -15.67 6.12
C ASN A 342 2.23 -15.18 7.02
N ALA A 343 2.12 -13.96 7.56
CA ALA A 343 3.08 -13.37 8.49
C ALA A 343 3.17 -14.18 9.80
N ILE A 344 2.02 -14.55 10.38
CA ILE A 344 1.94 -15.42 11.57
C ILE A 344 2.61 -16.77 11.31
N ARG A 345 2.24 -17.44 10.20
CA ARG A 345 2.77 -18.75 9.80
C ARG A 345 4.29 -18.77 9.65
N HIS A 346 4.86 -17.67 9.17
CA HIS A 346 6.30 -17.51 8.97
C HIS A 346 7.01 -16.75 10.10
N GLN A 347 6.30 -16.44 11.20
CA GLN A 347 6.84 -15.76 12.37
C GLN A 347 7.53 -14.43 12.02
N ASN A 348 6.92 -13.66 11.11
CA ASN A 348 7.36 -12.30 10.76
C ASN A 348 6.43 -11.27 11.44
N LEU A 349 6.88 -10.74 12.59
CA LEU A 349 6.11 -9.79 13.40
C LEU A 349 5.96 -8.44 12.69
N ASP A 350 7.04 -7.97 12.06
CA ASP A 350 7.06 -6.66 11.40
C ASP A 350 6.06 -6.60 10.24
N ALA A 351 5.98 -7.66 9.44
CA ALA A 351 4.98 -7.79 8.39
C ALA A 351 3.56 -7.77 8.96
N MET A 352 3.32 -8.49 10.06
CA MET A 352 1.99 -8.52 10.69
C MET A 352 1.59 -7.14 11.21
N LEU A 353 2.50 -6.46 11.93
CA LEU A 353 2.27 -5.11 12.46
C LEU A 353 1.97 -4.12 11.33
N CYS A 354 2.76 -4.14 10.25
CA CYS A 354 2.54 -3.30 9.08
C CYS A 354 1.14 -3.50 8.48
N LEU A 355 0.74 -4.77 8.28
CA LEU A 355 -0.57 -5.10 7.72
C LEU A 355 -1.73 -4.71 8.64
N LEU A 356 -1.59 -4.89 9.97
CA LEU A 356 -2.60 -4.48 10.95
C LEU A 356 -2.77 -2.95 10.96
N LYS A 357 -1.66 -2.19 10.92
CA LYS A 357 -1.69 -0.72 10.80
C LYS A 357 -2.42 -0.27 9.53
N ILE A 358 -2.13 -0.91 8.39
CA ILE A 358 -2.80 -0.61 7.10
C ILE A 358 -4.31 -0.89 7.19
N ASP A 359 -4.72 -2.05 7.73
CA ASP A 359 -6.15 -2.42 7.81
C ASP A 359 -6.91 -1.48 8.74
N GLU A 360 -6.40 -1.25 9.94
CA GLU A 360 -7.06 -0.41 10.94
C GLU A 360 -7.19 1.03 10.45
N PHE A 361 -6.10 1.62 9.94
CA PHE A 361 -6.12 2.98 9.41
C PHE A 361 -7.18 3.13 8.32
N LEU A 362 -7.15 2.27 7.30
CA LEU A 362 -8.06 2.38 6.16
C LEU A 362 -9.51 2.04 6.52
N PHE A 363 -9.74 1.16 7.49
CA PHE A 363 -11.07 0.85 7.98
C PHE A 363 -11.67 2.04 8.71
N ARG A 364 -10.97 2.56 9.73
CA ARG A 364 -11.45 3.66 10.56
C ARG A 364 -11.57 4.95 9.77
N TYR A 365 -10.63 5.24 8.87
CA TYR A 365 -10.70 6.39 7.98
C TYR A 365 -11.95 6.39 7.09
N LYS A 366 -12.25 5.25 6.45
CA LYS A 366 -13.46 5.14 5.61
C LYS A 366 -14.74 5.29 6.42
N ALA A 367 -14.75 4.78 7.65
CA ALA A 367 -15.87 4.92 8.58
C ALA A 367 -16.11 6.39 8.97
N GLU A 368 -15.04 7.10 9.34
CA GLU A 368 -15.07 8.51 9.71
C GLU A 368 -15.58 9.39 8.54
N ASN A 369 -15.06 9.18 7.33
CA ASN A 369 -15.55 9.88 6.13
C ASN A 369 -17.03 9.63 5.83
N GLN A 370 -17.56 8.48 6.24
CA GLN A 370 -18.98 8.15 6.08
C GLN A 370 -19.84 8.66 7.25
N ARG A 371 -19.24 9.35 8.24
CA ARG A 371 -19.87 9.75 9.51
C ARG A 371 -20.56 8.58 10.23
N ARG A 372 -20.00 7.38 10.08
CA ARG A 372 -20.49 6.19 10.76
C ARG A 372 -19.51 5.86 11.87
N GLY A 373 -19.99 5.75 13.10
CA GLY A 373 -19.26 4.99 14.12
C GLY A 373 -19.25 3.55 13.63
N VAL A 374 -18.08 3.04 13.22
CA VAL A 374 -17.95 1.65 12.78
C VAL A 374 -16.94 0.94 13.67
N TYR A 375 -17.40 -0.15 14.26
CA TYR A 375 -16.65 -1.05 15.09
C TYR A 375 -15.60 -1.81 14.25
N TYR A 376 -14.32 -1.61 14.56
CA TYR A 376 -13.21 -2.27 13.87
C TYR A 376 -12.98 -3.67 14.43
N THR A 377 -12.88 -4.65 13.55
CA THR A 377 -12.66 -6.06 13.89
C THR A 377 -11.66 -6.69 12.95
N ILE A 378 -10.88 -7.64 13.46
CA ILE A 378 -10.05 -8.53 12.68
C ILE A 378 -10.62 -9.96 12.76
N PRO A 379 -10.32 -10.83 11.79
CA PRO A 379 -10.76 -12.21 11.86
C PRO A 379 -10.20 -12.97 13.07
N SER A 380 -11.07 -13.66 13.81
CA SER A 380 -10.72 -14.35 15.06
C SER A 380 -9.78 -15.54 14.84
N GLU A 381 -9.72 -16.09 13.62
CA GLU A 381 -8.79 -17.13 13.25
C GLU A 381 -7.32 -16.70 13.32
N HIS A 382 -7.02 -15.40 13.30
CA HIS A 382 -5.65 -14.91 13.48
C HIS A 382 -5.14 -15.22 14.89
N PHE A 383 -5.97 -15.04 15.92
CA PHE A 383 -5.62 -15.40 17.30
C PHE A 383 -5.37 -16.91 17.43
N LEU A 384 -6.21 -17.73 16.78
CA LEU A 384 -6.02 -19.19 16.76
C LEU A 384 -4.77 -19.60 15.97
N ALA A 385 -4.40 -18.87 14.92
CA ALA A 385 -3.20 -19.15 14.15
C ALA A 385 -1.93 -18.92 14.99
N VAL A 386 -1.92 -17.91 15.86
CA VAL A 386 -0.82 -17.65 16.80
C VAL A 386 -0.65 -18.77 17.81
N THR A 387 -1.74 -19.32 18.37
CA THR A 387 -1.63 -20.44 19.34
C THR A 387 -1.19 -21.76 18.71
N ARG A 388 -1.39 -21.92 17.40
CA ARG A 388 -0.98 -23.11 16.64
C ARG A 388 0.46 -23.02 16.15
N THR A 389 0.89 -21.83 15.73
CA THR A 389 2.23 -21.59 15.21
C THR A 389 3.19 -21.40 16.39
N GLY A 390 4.42 -21.88 16.28
CA GLY A 390 5.42 -21.62 17.32
C GLY A 390 5.11 -22.22 18.70
N ARG A 391 4.33 -23.31 18.79
CA ARG A 391 4.11 -24.03 20.08
C ARG A 391 5.40 -24.37 20.81
N ASP A 392 6.48 -24.61 20.06
CA ASP A 392 7.80 -24.92 20.60
C ASP A 392 8.58 -23.66 21.05
N LYS A 393 8.08 -22.46 20.73
CA LYS A 393 8.67 -21.14 21.03
C LYS A 393 7.61 -20.15 21.57
N PRO A 394 7.04 -20.41 22.77
CA PRO A 394 5.92 -19.63 23.34
C PRO A 394 6.22 -18.12 23.47
N HIS A 395 7.39 -17.75 23.97
CA HIS A 395 8.33 -16.95 23.18
C HIS A 395 7.82 -15.84 22.23
N LEU A 396 7.77 -16.26 20.97
CA LEU A 396 7.45 -15.42 19.84
C LEU A 396 5.94 -15.18 19.77
N ASN A 397 5.13 -16.02 20.41
CA ASN A 397 3.68 -15.92 20.30
C ASN A 397 3.12 -14.76 21.13
N LEU A 398 3.77 -14.36 22.22
CA LEU A 398 3.29 -13.24 23.04
C LEU A 398 3.22 -11.94 22.24
N ASP A 399 4.30 -11.57 21.54
CA ASP A 399 4.36 -10.31 20.78
C ASP A 399 3.30 -10.29 19.66
N PHE A 400 3.07 -11.44 19.03
CA PHE A 400 2.01 -11.57 18.03
C PHE A 400 0.62 -11.45 18.66
N PHE A 401 0.41 -12.05 19.82
CA PHE A 401 -0.88 -11.98 20.52
C PHE A 401 -1.16 -10.56 21.02
N GLU A 402 -0.17 -9.89 21.61
CA GLU A 402 -0.22 -8.48 22.03
C GLU A 402 -0.55 -7.60 20.82
N ALA A 403 0.11 -7.79 19.67
CA ALA A 403 -0.17 -7.04 18.46
C ALA A 403 -1.60 -7.24 17.92
N LEU A 404 -2.15 -8.46 17.98
CA LEU A 404 -3.54 -8.71 17.56
C LEU A 404 -4.55 -8.08 18.53
N LEU A 405 -4.30 -8.13 19.84
CA LEU A 405 -5.13 -7.43 20.83
C LEU A 405 -5.05 -5.91 20.64
N ARG A 406 -3.85 -5.39 20.39
CA ARG A 406 -3.59 -3.98 20.11
C ARG A 406 -4.36 -3.51 18.86
N ALA A 407 -4.56 -4.38 17.86
CA ALA A 407 -5.43 -4.08 16.72
C ALA A 407 -6.92 -4.10 17.08
N SER A 408 -7.39 -5.16 17.73
CA SER A 408 -8.77 -5.26 18.21
C SER A 408 -8.89 -6.39 19.24
N ALA A 409 -8.91 -6.02 20.52
CA ALA A 409 -9.08 -6.97 21.62
C ALA A 409 -10.45 -7.65 21.57
N GLU A 410 -11.46 -6.95 21.08
CA GLU A 410 -12.84 -7.45 20.98
C GLU A 410 -13.02 -8.48 19.85
N SER A 411 -12.04 -8.63 18.96
CA SER A 411 -12.02 -9.67 17.92
C SER A 411 -11.61 -11.06 18.42
N LEU A 412 -11.21 -11.15 19.69
CA LEU A 412 -10.85 -12.40 20.34
C LEU A 412 -12.07 -13.35 20.37
N PRO A 413 -11.91 -14.66 20.07
CA PRO A 413 -13.04 -15.58 20.11
C PRO A 413 -13.45 -15.88 21.57
N SER A 414 -14.65 -15.42 21.95
CA SER A 414 -15.29 -15.81 23.21
C SER A 414 -15.49 -17.33 23.20
N TRP A 415 -15.01 -18.02 24.25
CA TRP A 415 -15.15 -19.49 24.43
C TRP A 415 -14.22 -20.39 23.60
N SER A 416 -13.11 -19.90 23.07
CA SER A 416 -12.12 -20.79 22.44
C SER A 416 -11.37 -21.64 23.47
N SER A 417 -11.61 -22.95 23.48
CA SER A 417 -10.86 -23.91 24.30
C SER A 417 -9.36 -23.89 23.99
N GLU A 418 -8.99 -23.55 22.76
CA GLU A 418 -7.59 -23.45 22.32
C GLU A 418 -6.90 -22.23 22.94
N ILE A 419 -7.59 -21.08 23.00
CA ILE A 419 -7.07 -19.89 23.68
C ILE A 419 -7.00 -20.15 25.20
N THR A 420 -8.03 -20.71 25.81
CA THR A 420 -8.03 -21.03 27.24
C THR A 420 -6.89 -21.98 27.60
N LYS A 421 -6.67 -23.03 26.79
CA LYS A 421 -5.55 -23.94 26.99
C LYS A 421 -4.21 -23.22 26.88
N TRP A 422 -4.00 -22.43 25.83
CA TRP A 422 -2.79 -21.65 25.65
C TRP A 422 -2.52 -20.73 26.86
N THR A 423 -3.57 -20.06 27.36
CA THR A 423 -3.50 -19.21 28.55
C THR A 423 -3.05 -19.98 29.79
N VAL A 424 -3.64 -21.16 30.06
CA VAL A 424 -3.25 -22.01 31.19
C VAL A 424 -1.80 -22.52 31.05
N ASP A 425 -1.43 -22.99 29.85
CA ASP A 425 -0.10 -23.51 29.57
C ASP A 425 0.99 -22.45 29.83
N ASN A 426 0.75 -21.17 29.46
CA ASN A 426 1.71 -20.08 29.72
C ASN A 426 1.78 -19.69 31.21
N MET A 427 0.66 -19.74 31.95
CA MET A 427 0.70 -19.57 33.41
C MET A 427 1.50 -20.67 34.10
N GLU A 428 1.36 -21.92 33.66
CA GLU A 428 2.14 -23.03 34.20
C GLU A 428 3.62 -22.91 33.85
N LEU A 429 3.94 -22.51 32.62
CA LEU A 429 5.32 -22.31 32.18
C LEU A 429 6.01 -21.23 33.02
N ALA A 430 5.32 -20.13 33.32
CA ALA A 430 5.80 -19.08 34.21
C ALA A 430 6.16 -19.58 35.61
N LYS A 431 5.36 -20.52 36.14
CA LYS A 431 5.61 -21.16 37.45
C LYS A 431 6.76 -22.16 37.40
N LYS A 432 6.81 -23.00 36.36
CA LYS A 432 7.79 -24.08 36.21
C LYS A 432 9.19 -23.58 35.85
N ASN A 433 9.28 -22.52 35.04
CA ASN A 433 10.55 -21.95 34.58
C ASN A 433 10.50 -20.41 34.65
N PRO A 434 10.72 -19.82 35.83
CA PRO A 434 10.60 -18.40 36.05
C PRO A 434 11.83 -17.66 35.50
N ASN A 435 11.74 -17.21 34.26
CA ASN A 435 12.62 -16.17 33.71
C ASN A 435 11.79 -14.91 33.43
N THR A 436 12.46 -13.78 33.18
CA THR A 436 11.79 -12.49 32.95
C THR A 436 10.68 -12.59 31.90
N TYR A 437 10.98 -13.23 30.77
CA TYR A 437 10.02 -13.39 29.67
C TYR A 437 8.79 -14.22 30.08
N ASN A 438 9.00 -15.39 30.69
CA ASN A 438 7.93 -16.28 31.11
C ASN A 438 7.08 -15.64 32.21
N GLN A 439 7.67 -14.81 33.06
CA GLN A 439 6.91 -14.03 34.05
C GLN A 439 6.01 -13.00 33.38
N THR A 440 6.52 -12.23 32.41
CA THR A 440 5.71 -11.27 31.63
C THR A 440 4.57 -11.99 30.90
N ASN A 441 4.86 -13.12 30.26
CA ASN A 441 3.86 -13.92 29.57
C ASN A 441 2.82 -14.52 30.55
N GLY A 442 3.24 -14.93 31.75
CA GLY A 442 2.35 -15.41 32.80
C GLY A 442 1.42 -14.30 33.36
N LYS A 443 1.95 -13.08 33.53
CA LYS A 443 1.15 -11.88 33.88
C LYS A 443 0.11 -11.59 32.79
N PHE A 444 0.55 -11.54 31.54
CA PHE A 444 -0.33 -11.36 30.38
C PHE A 444 -1.43 -12.43 30.31
N ALA A 445 -1.07 -13.70 30.43
CA ALA A 445 -2.01 -14.81 30.42
C ALA A 445 -3.04 -14.68 31.56
N ARG A 446 -2.62 -14.25 32.75
CA ARG A 446 -3.52 -14.02 33.90
C ARG A 446 -4.52 -12.90 33.62
N TRP A 447 -4.05 -11.78 33.09
CA TRP A 447 -4.92 -10.70 32.66
C TRP A 447 -5.90 -11.18 31.58
N LEU A 448 -5.41 -11.87 30.55
CA LEU A 448 -6.21 -12.39 29.43
C LEU A 448 -7.32 -13.35 29.90
N SER A 449 -7.03 -14.22 30.86
CA SER A 449 -8.03 -15.12 31.45
C SER A 449 -9.18 -14.35 32.11
N ASN A 450 -8.90 -13.22 32.75
CA ASN A 450 -9.93 -12.38 33.36
C ASN A 450 -10.69 -11.57 32.30
N PHE A 451 -9.96 -11.04 31.32
CA PHE A 451 -10.54 -10.30 30.20
C PHE A 451 -11.55 -11.15 29.42
N LEU A 452 -11.22 -12.43 29.15
CA LEU A 452 -12.11 -13.38 28.48
C LEU A 452 -13.49 -13.54 29.15
N LEU A 453 -13.56 -13.42 30.48
CA LEU A 453 -14.83 -13.50 31.22
C LEU A 453 -15.73 -12.27 30.99
N ARG A 454 -15.13 -11.13 30.65
CA ARG A 454 -15.84 -9.85 30.42
C ARG A 454 -15.95 -9.47 28.93
N LEU A 455 -15.25 -10.20 28.06
CA LEU A 455 -15.21 -9.97 26.63
C LEU A 455 -16.59 -9.82 25.98
N PRO A 456 -17.62 -10.65 26.27
CA PRO A 456 -18.94 -10.48 25.67
C PRO A 456 -19.54 -9.08 25.93
N ALA A 457 -19.47 -8.60 27.17
CA ALA A 457 -19.96 -7.27 27.54
C ALA A 457 -19.14 -6.15 26.88
N LYS A 458 -17.82 -6.34 26.71
CA LYS A 458 -16.95 -5.39 25.99
C LYS A 458 -17.30 -5.30 24.51
N VAL A 459 -17.58 -6.43 23.87
CA VAL A 459 -18.01 -6.49 22.46
C VAL A 459 -19.35 -5.77 22.27
N GLU A 460 -20.32 -6.02 23.15
CA GLU A 460 -21.62 -5.32 23.14
C GLU A 460 -21.46 -3.80 23.28
N TYR A 461 -20.66 -3.35 24.26
CA TYR A 461 -20.37 -1.95 24.47
C TYR A 461 -19.70 -1.29 23.24
N ALA A 462 -18.69 -1.95 22.66
CA ALA A 462 -17.97 -1.43 21.49
C ALA A 462 -18.83 -1.38 20.21
N HIS A 463 -19.87 -2.22 20.11
CA HIS A 463 -20.85 -2.13 19.03
C HIS A 463 -21.71 -0.87 19.12
N GLU A 464 -22.10 -0.47 20.33
CA GLU A 464 -22.87 0.76 20.57
C GLU A 464 -21.98 2.01 20.52
N TYR A 465 -20.76 1.90 21.05
CA TYR A 465 -19.79 2.99 21.14
C TYR A 465 -18.44 2.57 20.52
N PRO A 466 -18.26 2.66 19.19
CA PRO A 466 -17.04 2.22 18.51
C PRO A 466 -15.74 2.92 18.95
N THR A 467 -15.83 4.10 19.55
CA THR A 467 -14.69 4.81 20.14
C THR A 467 -14.30 4.27 21.51
N GLY A 468 -15.12 3.42 22.12
CA GLY A 468 -14.90 2.77 23.41
C GLY A 468 -14.27 1.38 23.30
N GLN A 469 -13.69 1.03 22.16
CA GLN A 469 -12.84 -0.17 22.06
C GLN A 469 -11.63 -0.01 22.97
N LEU A 470 -11.22 -1.10 23.63
CA LEU A 470 -10.08 -1.13 24.56
C LEU A 470 -8.80 -0.61 23.90
N PHE A 471 -8.63 -0.89 22.62
CA PHE A 471 -7.59 -0.31 21.80
C PHE A 471 -8.18 0.42 20.59
N CYS A 472 -7.66 1.63 20.34
CA CYS A 472 -7.98 2.43 19.17
C CYS A 472 -6.69 2.94 18.52
N ASN A 473 -6.46 2.63 17.25
CA ASN A 473 -5.21 2.95 16.54
C ASN A 473 -3.98 2.41 17.28
N GLY A 474 -4.11 1.21 17.84
CA GLY A 474 -3.13 0.58 18.72
C GLY A 474 -2.91 1.26 20.07
N GLN A 475 -3.59 2.37 20.35
CA GLN A 475 -3.50 3.06 21.61
C GLN A 475 -4.42 2.41 22.64
N LEU A 476 -3.89 2.10 23.81
CA LEU A 476 -4.67 1.58 24.93
C LEU A 476 -5.54 2.68 25.55
N ASP A 477 -6.83 2.40 25.76
CA ASP A 477 -7.67 3.26 26.59
C ASP A 477 -7.41 2.96 28.07
N VAL A 478 -6.54 3.75 28.68
CA VAL A 478 -6.20 3.65 30.11
C VAL A 478 -7.35 4.08 31.03
N THR A 479 -8.37 4.76 30.51
CA THR A 479 -9.55 5.14 31.28
C THR A 479 -10.57 4.00 31.37
N ASP A 480 -10.47 3.03 30.48
CA ASP A 480 -11.20 1.77 30.57
C ASP A 480 -10.70 0.93 31.75
N PHE A 481 -11.63 0.29 32.47
CA PHE A 481 -11.28 -0.58 33.61
C PHE A 481 -10.30 -1.71 33.24
N GLU A 482 -10.49 -2.37 32.09
CA GLU A 482 -9.57 -3.43 31.66
C GLU A 482 -8.26 -2.86 31.13
N GLY A 483 -8.27 -1.62 30.62
CA GLY A 483 -7.06 -0.93 30.21
C GLY A 483 -6.19 -0.52 31.39
N GLY A 484 -6.77 0.05 32.45
CA GLY A 484 -6.06 0.30 33.71
C GLY A 484 -5.44 -0.98 34.29
N ARG A 485 -6.22 -2.08 34.32
CA ARG A 485 -5.69 -3.38 34.76
C ARG A 485 -4.59 -3.92 33.85
N PHE A 486 -4.64 -3.68 32.55
CA PHE A 486 -3.57 -4.08 31.64
C PHE A 486 -2.27 -3.34 31.98
N VAL A 487 -2.35 -2.03 32.25
CA VAL A 487 -1.20 -1.24 32.72
C VAL A 487 -0.66 -1.78 34.04
N ASP A 488 -1.51 -2.01 35.03
CA ASP A 488 -1.09 -2.38 36.38
C ASP A 488 -0.59 -3.84 36.48
N GLU A 489 -1.22 -4.77 35.75
CA GLU A 489 -0.96 -6.21 35.89
C GLU A 489 0.02 -6.75 34.83
N VAL A 490 0.04 -6.17 33.62
CA VAL A 490 0.79 -6.70 32.47
C VAL A 490 2.01 -5.84 32.15
N LEU A 491 1.85 -4.52 32.04
CA LEU A 491 2.98 -3.64 31.78
C LEU A 491 3.84 -3.53 33.04
N ASP A 492 5.15 -3.65 32.88
CA ASP A 492 6.06 -3.38 34.00
C ASP A 492 6.04 -1.88 34.31
N ALA A 493 6.31 -1.49 35.56
CA ALA A 493 6.24 -0.10 36.03
C ALA A 493 7.10 0.91 35.23
N PHE A 494 8.02 0.42 34.40
CA PHE A 494 8.91 1.20 33.54
C PHE A 494 8.46 1.26 32.07
N ARG A 495 7.42 0.53 31.68
CA ARG A 495 6.89 0.52 30.31
C ARG A 495 5.71 1.48 30.23
N GLU A 496 5.85 2.51 29.40
CA GLU A 496 4.75 3.43 29.15
C GLU A 496 3.53 2.69 28.55
N PRO A 497 2.30 3.18 28.80
CA PRO A 497 1.11 2.65 28.15
C PRO A 497 1.28 2.62 26.63
N LEU A 498 0.74 1.58 25.99
CA LEU A 498 0.84 1.41 24.55
C LEU A 498 0.19 2.61 23.83
N GLY A 499 1.02 3.40 23.15
CA GLY A 499 0.62 4.62 22.45
C GLY A 499 -0.02 4.36 21.09
N ASN A 500 -0.30 5.43 20.35
CA ASN A 500 -0.82 5.33 18.99
C ASN A 500 0.25 4.79 18.03
N TRP A 501 -0.01 3.64 17.41
CA TRP A 501 0.97 2.98 16.53
C TRP A 501 0.97 3.44 15.08
N MET A 502 0.06 4.33 14.70
CA MET A 502 -0.03 4.82 13.32
C MET A 502 1.20 5.63 12.96
N MET A 503 1.71 6.40 13.92
CA MET A 503 2.93 7.20 13.80
C MET A 503 4.22 6.36 13.83
N GLU A 504 4.16 5.17 14.43
CA GLU A 504 5.32 4.28 14.52
C GLU A 504 5.64 3.69 13.15
N SER A 505 6.87 3.83 12.67
CA SER A 505 7.35 3.18 11.44
C SER A 505 8.81 2.78 11.54
N SER A 506 9.16 1.66 10.91
CA SER A 506 10.54 1.24 10.67
C SER A 506 11.16 1.94 9.46
N PHE A 507 10.36 2.63 8.64
CA PHE A 507 10.84 3.31 7.44
C PHE A 507 11.66 4.56 7.80
N ARG A 508 12.98 4.47 7.59
CA ARG A 508 13.91 5.58 7.82
C ARG A 508 13.90 6.54 6.63
N THR A 509 13.50 7.79 6.86
CA THR A 509 13.37 8.82 5.82
C THR A 509 14.64 9.65 5.61
N GLU A 510 15.39 9.83 6.69
CA GLU A 510 16.59 10.69 6.80
C GLU A 510 17.67 10.32 5.78
N ASP A 511 17.78 9.02 5.45
CA ASP A 511 18.81 8.50 4.56
C ASP A 511 18.52 8.73 3.07
N HIS A 512 17.38 9.30 2.68
CA HIS A 512 16.93 9.26 1.28
C HIS A 512 16.67 10.62 0.65
N TRP A 513 16.33 11.66 1.43
CA TRP A 513 16.02 12.97 0.86
C TRP A 513 17.23 13.61 0.16
N LEU A 514 18.40 13.64 0.80
CA LEU A 514 19.61 14.28 0.26
C LEU A 514 20.36 13.41 -0.77
N LYS A 515 20.06 12.10 -0.85
CA LYS A 515 20.72 11.21 -1.82
C LYS A 515 20.29 11.54 -3.25
N LYS A 516 21.20 12.08 -4.06
CA LYS A 516 20.89 12.36 -5.47
C LYS A 516 20.80 11.06 -6.27
N PHE A 517 19.65 10.84 -6.87
CA PHE A 517 19.40 9.75 -7.82
C PHE A 517 18.93 10.37 -9.14
N GLY A 518 19.55 9.98 -10.26
CA GLY A 518 19.24 10.53 -11.58
C GLY A 518 19.91 11.90 -11.88
N PRO A 519 19.59 12.50 -13.05
CA PRO A 519 20.18 13.77 -13.45
C PRO A 519 19.81 14.90 -12.47
N PRO A 520 20.68 15.89 -12.26
CA PRO A 520 20.40 17.00 -11.35
C PRO A 520 19.10 17.69 -11.74
N LEU A 521 18.31 18.06 -10.73
CA LEU A 521 17.16 18.93 -10.93
C LEU A 521 17.66 20.22 -11.60
N PRO A 522 16.99 20.68 -12.67
CA PRO A 522 17.39 21.93 -13.31
C PRO A 522 17.23 23.11 -12.33
N PRO A 523 18.05 24.17 -12.48
CA PRO A 523 17.91 25.38 -11.69
C PRO A 523 16.53 26.04 -11.90
#